data_AF-A0A971KEB5-F1
#
_entry.id   AF-A0A971KEB5-F1
#
_cell.length_a   1.000
_cell.length_b   1.000
_cell.length_c   1.000
_cell.angle_alpha   90.00
_cell.angle_beta   90.00
_cell.angle_gamma   90.00
#
_symmetry.space_group_name_H-M   'P 1'
#
loop_
_entity.id
_entity.type
_entity.pdbx_description
1 polymer ?
#
loop_
_entity_poly.entity_id
_entity_poly.type
_entity_poly.pdbx_seq_one_letter_code
_entity_poly.pdbx_strand_id
1 'polypeptide(L)'
;MKKNQVFIGILVLVLMIVFAVSLNSRNGNLTLSLITGLMLGYILTRSRYGFAGGVRKIYFTGDGSLTKALLLMFALSLIATAGIHYGAVQKGAVVAYKAAEGEAIIPGTGHVQSASLSTIIGGIIFGIGMIFGGGCASGTLTDSGEGEARAWIVTLFFCIGGILGTNREPWWSESVFSKVGTTVYLPDVFGYIGAVIISLILLSLLYILTRKYEDKRKREGTYIKESYEDWQKPLPAPKEFKLFSKETYHKLFIERWSFTTGAVLLTLVFIFIINTTGSSWGASGPYTLWGIWLFEKFGIDFSSNPALAGAVETVNNGLMNHPVSIRNIGMIFGAAIALLLAGRFKFNFDFKGKDVLFYALGGIFMGYGAKVARGCNVGALYSGICNFSLSGWFFLVAMTIGGVIGSKIYQKVFLEDTKNVAKDA
;
A
#
# COMPACT_ATOMS: atom_id res chain seq x y z
N MET A 1 21.84 -19.08 -9.09
CA MET A 1 20.36 -19.18 -9.11
C MET A 1 19.99 -20.59 -8.69
N LYS A 2 19.12 -20.76 -7.68
CA LYS A 2 18.69 -22.09 -7.21
C LYS A 2 17.58 -22.63 -8.12
N LYS A 3 17.89 -23.62 -8.97
CA LYS A 3 16.94 -24.17 -9.97
C LYS A 3 15.63 -24.68 -9.35
N ASN A 4 15.70 -25.31 -8.18
CA ASN A 4 14.52 -25.83 -7.48
C ASN A 4 13.53 -24.71 -7.12
N GLN A 5 14.03 -23.53 -6.73
CA GLN A 5 13.15 -22.39 -6.42
C GLN A 5 12.46 -21.84 -7.66
N VAL A 6 13.14 -21.80 -8.80
CA VAL A 6 12.53 -21.38 -10.07
C VAL A 6 11.41 -22.34 -10.45
N PHE A 7 11.63 -23.65 -10.31
CA PHE A 7 10.59 -24.67 -10.55
C PHE A 7 9.38 -24.47 -9.64
N ILE A 8 9.61 -24.25 -8.33
CA ILE A 8 8.54 -23.94 -7.37
C ILE A 8 7.82 -22.65 -7.77
N GLY A 9 8.53 -21.61 -8.20
CA GLY A 9 7.94 -20.35 -8.67
C GLY A 9 7.01 -20.55 -9.88
N ILE A 10 7.42 -21.37 -10.85
CA ILE A 10 6.59 -21.74 -12.01
C ILE A 10 5.36 -22.53 -11.55
N LEU A 11 5.54 -23.51 -10.66
CA LEU A 11 4.43 -24.30 -10.13
C LEU A 11 3.41 -23.42 -9.40
N VAL A 12 3.85 -22.50 -8.55
CA VAL A 12 2.98 -21.54 -7.85
C VAL A 12 2.25 -20.66 -8.85
N LEU A 13 2.92 -20.18 -9.91
CA LEU A 13 2.28 -19.40 -10.96
C LEU A 13 1.18 -20.21 -11.68
N VAL A 14 1.43 -21.47 -12.03
CA VAL A 14 0.43 -22.36 -12.64
C VAL A 14 -0.75 -22.58 -11.71
N LEU A 15 -0.50 -22.82 -10.42
CA LEU A 15 -1.57 -22.97 -9.41
C LEU A 15 -2.41 -21.70 -9.29
N MET A 16 -1.80 -20.51 -9.34
CA MET A 16 -2.52 -19.24 -9.33
C MET A 16 -3.35 -19.02 -10.60
N ILE A 17 -2.89 -19.50 -11.77
CA ILE A 17 -3.67 -19.47 -13.01
C ILE A 17 -4.88 -20.40 -12.90
N VAL A 18 -4.69 -21.62 -12.41
CA VAL A 18 -5.81 -22.58 -12.17
C VAL A 18 -6.81 -21.98 -11.17
N PHE A 19 -6.32 -21.36 -10.10
CA PHE A 19 -7.17 -20.68 -9.13
C PHE A 19 -7.93 -19.51 -9.77
N ALA A 20 -7.28 -18.70 -10.61
CA ALA A 20 -7.91 -17.60 -11.34
C ALA A 20 -9.06 -18.09 -12.26
N VAL A 21 -8.87 -19.22 -12.95
CA VAL A 21 -9.90 -19.85 -13.77
C VAL A 21 -11.07 -20.33 -12.91
N SER A 22 -10.80 -20.94 -11.74
CA SER A 22 -11.85 -21.39 -10.82
C SER A 22 -12.69 -20.24 -10.24
N LEU A 23 -12.07 -19.07 -10.04
CA LEU A 23 -12.76 -17.86 -9.58
C LEU A 23 -13.66 -17.28 -10.68
N ASN A 24 -13.26 -17.41 -11.95
CA ASN A 24 -14.01 -16.85 -13.08
C ASN A 24 -15.39 -17.50 -13.22
N SER A 25 -15.49 -18.79 -12.90
CA SER A 25 -16.76 -19.51 -12.85
C SER A 25 -17.73 -18.99 -11.79
N ARG A 26 -17.24 -18.23 -10.80
CA ARG A 26 -18.07 -17.61 -9.75
C ARG A 26 -18.39 -16.15 -10.07
N ASN A 27 -17.36 -15.35 -10.32
CA ASN A 27 -17.47 -13.93 -10.62
C ASN A 27 -16.17 -13.42 -11.27
N GLY A 28 -16.26 -12.87 -12.49
CA GLY A 28 -15.11 -12.35 -13.23
C GLY A 28 -14.31 -11.27 -12.47
N ASN A 29 -14.94 -10.50 -11.58
CA ASN A 29 -14.26 -9.49 -10.75
C ASN A 29 -13.27 -10.10 -9.75
N LEU A 30 -13.50 -11.34 -9.30
CA LEU A 30 -12.58 -12.05 -8.41
C LEU A 30 -11.30 -12.44 -9.15
N THR A 31 -11.43 -12.93 -10.39
CA THR A 31 -10.30 -13.24 -11.27
C THR A 31 -9.46 -11.99 -11.55
N LEU A 32 -10.10 -10.87 -11.87
CA LEU A 32 -9.41 -9.60 -12.11
C LEU A 32 -8.70 -9.09 -10.84
N SER A 33 -9.32 -9.28 -9.68
CA SER A 33 -8.71 -8.97 -8.39
C SER A 33 -7.47 -9.83 -8.11
N LEU A 34 -7.50 -11.13 -8.42
CA LEU A 34 -6.34 -12.01 -8.27
C LEU A 34 -5.20 -11.59 -9.20
N ILE A 35 -5.49 -11.38 -10.49
CA ILE A 35 -4.49 -10.97 -11.49
C ILE A 35 -3.83 -9.65 -11.09
N THR A 36 -4.64 -8.64 -10.75
CA THR A 36 -4.11 -7.34 -10.30
C THR A 36 -3.32 -7.46 -9.00
N GLY A 37 -3.75 -8.33 -8.09
CA GLY A 37 -3.00 -8.67 -6.87
C GLY A 37 -1.62 -9.23 -7.18
N LEU A 38 -1.54 -10.25 -8.04
CA LEU A 38 -0.27 -10.87 -8.46
C LEU A 38 0.67 -9.84 -9.11
N MET A 39 0.14 -8.99 -10.00
CA MET A 39 0.91 -7.91 -10.62
C MET A 39 1.42 -6.90 -9.60
N LEU A 40 0.56 -6.42 -8.69
CA LEU A 40 0.95 -5.49 -7.63
C LEU A 40 2.05 -6.09 -6.76
N GLY A 41 1.87 -7.32 -6.26
CA GLY A 41 2.86 -8.01 -5.44
C GLY A 41 4.21 -8.15 -6.14
N TYR A 42 4.18 -8.58 -7.41
CA TYR A 42 5.39 -8.72 -8.22
C TYR A 42 6.10 -7.37 -8.41
N ILE A 43 5.38 -6.34 -8.87
CA ILE A 43 5.97 -5.02 -9.15
C ILE A 43 6.56 -4.41 -7.87
N LEU A 44 5.83 -4.45 -6.75
CA LEU A 44 6.26 -3.89 -5.46
C LEU A 44 7.55 -4.56 -4.97
N THR A 45 7.64 -5.89 -5.02
CA THR A 45 8.85 -6.64 -4.66
C THR A 45 10.01 -6.35 -5.61
N ARG A 46 9.80 -6.38 -6.93
CA ARG A 46 10.86 -6.16 -7.93
C ARG A 46 11.46 -4.77 -7.90
N SER A 47 10.65 -3.76 -7.59
CA SER A 47 11.08 -2.36 -7.51
C SER A 47 11.40 -1.88 -6.09
N ARG A 48 11.22 -2.75 -5.06
CA ARG A 48 11.33 -2.39 -3.64
C ARG A 48 10.53 -1.13 -3.30
N TYR A 49 9.31 -1.08 -3.83
CA TYR A 49 8.51 0.13 -3.88
C TYR A 49 7.47 0.10 -2.76
N GLY A 50 7.58 1.01 -1.78
CA GLY A 50 6.71 1.01 -0.62
C GLY A 50 6.50 2.41 -0.05
N PHE A 51 5.26 2.71 0.31
CA PHE A 51 4.88 4.03 0.84
C PHE A 51 5.60 4.38 2.15
N ALA A 52 5.75 3.41 3.07
CA ALA A 52 6.50 3.61 4.31
C ALA A 52 7.98 3.92 4.05
N GLY A 53 8.56 3.31 3.02
CA GLY A 53 9.94 3.56 2.58
C GLY A 53 10.15 5.02 2.16
N GLY A 54 9.14 5.69 1.59
CA GLY A 54 9.24 7.12 1.24
C GLY A 54 9.52 8.03 2.44
N VAL A 55 9.00 7.68 3.62
CA VAL A 55 9.27 8.44 4.86
C VAL A 55 10.54 7.93 5.53
N ARG A 56 10.64 6.61 5.72
CA ARG A 56 11.75 5.97 6.45
C ARG A 56 13.11 6.24 5.78
N LYS A 57 13.19 6.07 4.45
CA LYS A 57 14.44 6.22 3.70
C LYS A 57 14.96 7.66 3.76
N ILE A 58 14.10 8.63 3.50
CA ILE A 58 14.47 10.05 3.63
C ILE A 58 14.97 10.36 5.04
N TYR A 59 14.28 9.87 6.07
CA TYR A 59 14.63 10.16 7.45
C TYR A 59 16.00 9.58 7.85
N PHE A 60 16.24 8.29 7.56
CA PHE A 60 17.46 7.61 8.01
C PHE A 60 18.67 7.85 7.10
N THR A 61 18.48 7.82 5.77
CA THR A 61 19.60 7.88 4.82
C THR A 61 19.69 9.22 4.09
N GLY A 62 18.65 10.06 4.15
CA GLY A 62 18.58 11.29 3.35
C GLY A 62 18.27 11.04 1.87
N ASP A 63 18.06 9.78 1.44
CA ASP A 63 17.80 9.44 0.04
C ASP A 63 16.30 9.58 -0.31
N GLY A 64 15.99 10.60 -1.11
CA GLY A 64 14.65 10.92 -1.58
C GLY A 64 14.25 10.23 -2.89
N SER A 65 15.05 9.32 -3.44
CA SER A 65 14.77 8.63 -4.71
C SER A 65 13.39 7.96 -4.76
N LEU A 66 13.02 7.20 -3.72
CA LEU A 66 11.74 6.52 -3.64
C LEU A 66 10.57 7.52 -3.51
N THR A 67 10.73 8.58 -2.70
CA THR A 67 9.71 9.62 -2.53
C THR A 67 9.46 10.39 -3.81
N LYS A 68 10.52 10.75 -4.54
CA LYS A 68 10.40 11.37 -5.87
C LYS A 68 9.65 10.46 -6.85
N ALA A 69 9.91 9.15 -6.81
CA ALA A 69 9.18 8.20 -7.63
C ALA A 69 7.72 8.01 -7.20
N LEU A 70 7.42 8.08 -5.89
CA LEU A 70 6.04 8.10 -5.38
C LEU A 70 5.29 9.31 -5.90
N LEU A 71 5.88 10.50 -5.83
CA LEU A 71 5.30 11.74 -6.38
C LEU A 71 5.01 11.64 -7.89
N LEU A 72 5.91 11.00 -8.66
CA LEU A 72 5.67 10.70 -10.07
C LEU A 72 4.45 9.77 -10.25
N MET A 73 4.37 8.69 -9.46
CA MET A 73 3.22 7.76 -9.50
C MET A 73 1.91 8.49 -9.20
N PHE A 74 1.88 9.36 -8.18
CA PHE A 74 0.71 10.19 -7.87
C PHE A 74 0.32 11.07 -9.06
N ALA A 75 1.29 11.76 -9.67
CA ALA A 75 1.04 12.66 -10.79
C ALA A 75 0.44 11.93 -12.00
N LEU A 76 1.06 10.81 -12.41
CA LEU A 76 0.58 10.01 -13.54
C LEU A 76 -0.82 9.44 -13.27
N SER A 77 -1.05 8.91 -12.07
CA SER A 77 -2.32 8.31 -11.67
C SER A 77 -3.43 9.35 -11.60
N LEU A 78 -3.13 10.55 -11.10
CA LEU A 78 -4.07 11.67 -10.98
C LEU A 78 -4.49 12.22 -12.35
N ILE A 79 -3.56 12.32 -13.30
CA ILE A 79 -3.90 12.72 -14.68
C ILE A 79 -4.81 11.68 -15.32
N ALA A 80 -4.52 10.39 -15.12
CA ALA A 80 -5.34 9.32 -15.67
C ALA A 80 -6.76 9.28 -15.07
N THR A 81 -6.89 9.43 -13.75
CA THR A 81 -8.19 9.48 -13.08
C THR A 81 -9.00 10.72 -13.45
N ALA A 82 -8.37 11.88 -13.72
CA ALA A 82 -9.10 13.03 -14.24
C ALA A 82 -9.86 12.69 -15.53
N GLY A 83 -9.20 11.99 -16.46
CA GLY A 83 -9.82 11.54 -17.71
C GLY A 83 -10.96 10.53 -17.47
N ILE A 84 -10.73 9.54 -16.61
CA ILE A 84 -11.75 8.54 -16.24
C ILE A 84 -12.96 9.20 -15.59
N HIS A 85 -12.74 10.08 -14.62
CA HIS A 85 -13.79 10.75 -13.87
C HIS A 85 -14.58 11.71 -14.76
N TYR A 86 -13.91 12.51 -15.59
CA TYR A 86 -14.59 13.37 -16.55
C TYR A 86 -15.46 12.56 -17.50
N GLY A 87 -14.93 11.45 -18.06
CA GLY A 87 -15.70 10.55 -18.91
C GLY A 87 -16.89 9.89 -18.20
N ALA A 88 -16.80 9.60 -16.91
CA ALA A 88 -17.90 9.08 -16.11
C ALA A 88 -18.99 10.14 -15.86
N VAL A 89 -18.60 11.38 -15.53
CA VAL A 89 -19.54 12.50 -15.35
C VAL A 89 -20.32 12.80 -16.63
N GLN A 90 -19.67 12.73 -17.80
CA GLN A 90 -20.37 12.89 -19.08
C GLN A 90 -21.45 11.81 -19.32
N LYS A 91 -21.36 10.67 -18.64
CA LYS A 91 -22.36 9.60 -18.66
C LYS A 91 -23.38 9.70 -17.52
N GLY A 92 -23.38 10.82 -16.78
CA GLY A 92 -24.30 11.05 -15.66
C GLY A 92 -23.84 10.47 -14.32
N ALA A 93 -22.59 10.01 -14.21
CA ALA A 93 -22.09 9.49 -12.94
C ALA A 93 -21.77 10.62 -11.94
N VAL A 94 -22.03 10.37 -10.66
CA VAL A 94 -21.82 11.30 -9.55
C VAL A 94 -20.81 10.77 -8.54
N VAL A 95 -20.25 11.64 -7.71
CA VAL A 95 -19.25 11.26 -6.71
C VAL A 95 -19.90 10.37 -5.65
N ALA A 96 -19.22 9.31 -5.20
CA ALA A 96 -19.78 8.28 -4.32
C ALA A 96 -20.52 8.80 -3.08
N TYR A 97 -20.00 9.84 -2.40
CA TYR A 97 -20.64 10.37 -1.18
C TYR A 97 -21.87 11.25 -1.46
N LYS A 98 -22.14 11.60 -2.72
CA LYS A 98 -23.33 12.35 -3.17
C LYS A 98 -24.35 11.46 -3.88
N ALA A 99 -23.98 10.23 -4.22
CA ALA A 99 -24.80 9.34 -5.01
C ALA A 99 -26.05 8.90 -4.24
N ALA A 100 -27.21 9.07 -4.86
CA ALA A 100 -28.46 8.46 -4.42
C ALA A 100 -28.54 6.99 -4.88
N GLU A 101 -29.50 6.25 -4.34
CA GLU A 101 -29.72 4.86 -4.71
C GLU A 101 -30.02 4.73 -6.21
N GLY A 102 -29.28 3.87 -6.91
CA GLY A 102 -29.42 3.64 -8.34
C GLY A 102 -28.62 4.59 -9.24
N GLU A 103 -27.99 5.64 -8.70
CA GLU A 103 -27.14 6.53 -9.49
C GLU A 103 -25.78 5.88 -9.80
N ALA A 104 -25.28 6.15 -11.01
CA ALA A 104 -23.95 5.70 -11.39
C ALA A 104 -22.89 6.45 -10.56
N ILE A 105 -21.96 5.71 -9.96
CA ILE A 105 -20.87 6.30 -9.16
C ILE A 105 -19.64 6.50 -10.04
N ILE A 106 -18.98 7.66 -9.92
CA ILE A 106 -17.69 7.91 -10.55
C ILE A 106 -16.68 6.88 -10.01
N PRO A 107 -16.05 6.07 -10.88
CA PRO A 107 -15.11 5.03 -10.46
C PRO A 107 -14.02 5.56 -9.52
N GLY A 108 -13.70 4.82 -8.46
CA GLY A 108 -12.64 5.18 -7.51
C GLY A 108 -13.05 6.19 -6.43
N THR A 109 -14.14 6.96 -6.61
CA THR A 109 -14.53 8.03 -5.67
C THR A 109 -15.05 7.56 -4.32
N GLY A 110 -15.17 6.26 -4.07
CA GLY A 110 -15.38 5.70 -2.73
C GLY A 110 -14.25 6.02 -1.73
N HIS A 111 -13.09 6.50 -2.21
CA HIS A 111 -12.00 7.01 -1.37
C HIS A 111 -12.02 8.53 -1.18
N VAL A 112 -13.06 9.22 -1.67
CA VAL A 112 -13.34 10.60 -1.31
C VAL A 112 -13.99 10.60 0.06
N GLN A 113 -13.19 10.90 1.07
CA GLN A 113 -13.53 10.79 2.49
C GLN A 113 -13.42 12.15 3.17
N SER A 114 -13.95 12.27 4.39
CA SER A 114 -13.88 13.52 5.16
C SER A 114 -12.44 13.88 5.53
N ALA A 115 -12.03 15.10 5.21
CA ALA A 115 -10.81 15.72 5.73
C ALA A 115 -11.10 16.28 7.13
N SER A 116 -11.03 15.40 8.14
CA SER A 116 -11.36 15.72 9.53
C SER A 116 -10.17 15.56 10.47
N LEU A 117 -10.35 15.97 11.72
CA LEU A 117 -9.35 15.76 12.76
C LEU A 117 -9.14 14.26 13.05
N SER A 118 -10.15 13.41 12.85
CA SER A 118 -10.00 11.95 12.86
C SER A 118 -9.03 11.48 11.77
N THR A 119 -9.09 12.02 10.55
CA THR A 119 -8.13 11.71 9.48
C THR A 119 -6.70 12.05 9.88
N ILE A 120 -6.49 13.17 10.59
CA ILE A 120 -5.18 13.57 11.09
C ILE A 120 -4.71 12.64 12.23
N ILE A 121 -5.54 12.41 13.24
CA ILE A 121 -5.18 11.56 14.39
C ILE A 121 -4.90 10.12 13.92
N GLY A 122 -5.78 9.56 13.09
CA GLY A 122 -5.62 8.24 12.50
C GLY A 122 -4.37 8.15 11.62
N GLY A 123 -4.09 9.19 10.83
CA GLY A 123 -2.87 9.29 10.02
C GLY A 123 -1.60 9.28 10.86
N ILE A 124 -1.54 10.03 11.96
CA ILE A 124 -0.39 10.04 12.88
C ILE A 124 -0.18 8.66 13.51
N ILE A 125 -1.25 8.05 14.05
CA ILE A 125 -1.18 6.71 14.67
C ILE A 125 -0.71 5.68 13.64
N PHE A 126 -1.28 5.69 12.44
CA PHE A 126 -0.87 4.83 11.34
C PHE A 126 0.59 5.05 10.95
N GLY A 127 1.03 6.31 10.88
CA GLY A 127 2.39 6.71 10.55
C GLY A 127 3.42 6.19 11.56
N ILE A 128 3.12 6.23 12.86
CA ILE A 128 3.97 5.61 13.89
C ILE A 128 4.00 4.09 13.68
N GLY A 129 2.83 3.49 13.49
CA GLY A 129 2.69 2.05 13.30
C GLY A 129 3.50 1.50 12.13
N MET A 130 3.50 2.19 10.97
CA MET A 130 4.23 1.72 9.79
C MET A 130 5.77 1.73 9.97
N ILE A 131 6.30 2.55 10.87
CA ILE A 131 7.74 2.51 11.20
C ILE A 131 8.04 1.33 12.11
N PHE A 132 7.21 1.11 13.13
CA PHE A 132 7.39 0.01 14.08
C PHE A 132 7.19 -1.35 13.41
N GLY A 133 6.22 -1.47 12.51
CA GLY A 133 5.99 -2.67 11.71
C GLY A 133 6.96 -2.87 10.55
N GLY A 134 7.88 -1.94 10.29
CA GLY A 134 8.85 -2.03 9.20
C GLY A 134 8.26 -1.95 7.78
N GLY A 135 6.98 -1.60 7.64
CA GLY A 135 6.27 -1.60 6.36
C GLY A 135 4.91 -0.91 6.45
N CYS A 136 4.30 -0.62 5.30
CA CYS A 136 2.91 -0.16 5.21
C CYS A 136 1.96 -1.34 4.95
N ALA A 137 0.64 -1.14 4.93
CA ALA A 137 -0.32 -2.24 4.75
C ALA A 137 -0.06 -3.11 3.50
N SER A 138 0.28 -2.51 2.34
CA SER A 138 0.67 -3.28 1.15
C SER A 138 2.06 -3.89 1.27
N GLY A 139 2.99 -3.18 1.92
CA GLY A 139 4.34 -3.69 2.23
C GLY A 139 4.32 -4.92 3.14
N THR A 140 3.46 -4.95 4.15
CA THR A 140 3.29 -6.11 5.04
C THR A 140 2.80 -7.34 4.26
N LEU A 141 1.94 -7.17 3.24
CA LEU A 141 1.52 -8.27 2.37
C LEU A 141 2.68 -8.76 1.50
N THR A 142 3.41 -7.85 0.86
CA THR A 142 4.55 -8.24 0.01
C THR A 142 5.64 -8.90 0.83
N ASP A 143 5.99 -8.35 1.98
CA ASP A 143 7.00 -8.91 2.89
C ASP A 143 6.59 -10.29 3.41
N SER A 144 5.30 -10.49 3.71
CA SER A 144 4.76 -11.81 4.05
C SER A 144 4.97 -12.82 2.93
N GLY A 145 4.81 -12.37 1.68
CA GLY A 145 5.07 -13.15 0.48
C GLY A 145 6.56 -13.31 0.15
N GLU A 146 7.42 -12.43 0.63
CA GLU A 146 8.88 -12.53 0.48
C GLU A 146 9.52 -13.51 1.47
N GLY A 147 8.77 -13.91 2.51
CA GLY A 147 9.24 -14.82 3.56
C GLY A 147 9.73 -14.12 4.82
N GLU A 148 9.45 -12.83 5.00
CA GLU A 148 9.85 -12.04 6.17
C GLU A 148 8.89 -12.31 7.34
N ALA A 149 9.30 -13.11 8.32
CA ALA A 149 8.41 -13.58 9.38
C ALA A 149 7.89 -12.45 10.29
N ARG A 150 8.63 -11.33 10.39
CA ARG A 150 8.15 -10.11 11.06
C ARG A 150 6.81 -9.63 10.49
N ALA A 151 6.57 -9.80 9.19
CA ALA A 151 5.36 -9.34 8.53
C ALA A 151 4.13 -10.17 8.94
N TRP A 152 4.31 -11.43 9.32
CA TRP A 152 3.23 -12.28 9.84
C TRP A 152 2.79 -11.83 11.24
N ILE A 153 3.75 -11.42 12.08
CA ILE A 153 3.47 -10.81 13.38
C ILE A 153 2.69 -9.51 13.17
N VAL A 154 3.20 -8.61 12.33
CA VAL A 154 2.51 -7.35 12.01
C VAL A 154 1.11 -7.61 11.46
N THR A 155 0.93 -8.60 10.58
CA THR A 155 -0.37 -8.96 10.01
C THR A 155 -1.37 -9.37 11.09
N LEU A 156 -0.98 -10.27 11.99
CA LEU A 156 -1.84 -10.71 13.10
C LEU A 156 -2.29 -9.52 13.97
N PHE A 157 -1.34 -8.66 14.35
CA PHE A 157 -1.65 -7.51 15.19
C PHE A 157 -2.36 -6.37 14.43
N PHE A 158 -2.18 -6.28 13.11
CA PHE A 158 -3.00 -5.43 12.24
C PHE A 158 -4.45 -5.89 12.26
N CYS A 159 -4.70 -7.20 12.17
CA CYS A 159 -6.05 -7.75 12.29
C CYS A 159 -6.70 -7.32 13.61
N ILE A 160 -5.99 -7.47 14.74
CA ILE A 160 -6.45 -7.04 16.06
C ILE A 160 -6.73 -5.53 16.08
N GLY A 161 -5.77 -4.71 15.66
CA GLY A 161 -5.94 -3.25 15.60
C GLY A 161 -7.11 -2.82 14.71
N GLY A 162 -7.33 -3.53 13.61
CA GLY A 162 -8.43 -3.31 12.68
C GLY A 162 -9.80 -3.65 13.29
N ILE A 163 -9.90 -4.73 14.07
CA ILE A 163 -11.11 -5.08 14.82
C ILE A 163 -11.38 -4.02 15.89
N LEU A 164 -10.36 -3.65 16.68
CA LEU A 164 -10.49 -2.59 17.69
C LEU A 164 -10.92 -1.26 17.08
N GLY A 165 -10.35 -0.92 15.93
CA GLY A 165 -10.68 0.30 15.18
C GLY A 165 -12.11 0.29 14.66
N THR A 166 -12.57 -0.82 14.08
CA THR A 166 -13.96 -0.97 13.60
C THR A 166 -14.95 -0.96 14.76
N ASN A 167 -14.65 -1.66 15.85
CA ASN A 167 -15.48 -1.64 17.05
C ASN A 167 -15.66 -0.23 17.63
N ARG A 168 -14.62 0.62 17.52
CA ARG A 168 -14.66 2.00 18.00
C ARG A 168 -15.18 3.01 16.97
N GLU A 169 -15.47 2.58 15.74
CA GLU A 169 -15.90 3.47 14.66
C GLU A 169 -17.14 4.31 15.00
N PRO A 170 -18.21 3.76 15.62
CA PRO A 170 -19.39 4.54 15.99
C PRO A 170 -19.03 5.75 16.86
N TRP A 171 -18.18 5.54 17.88
CA TRP A 171 -17.71 6.62 18.74
C TRP A 171 -16.91 7.67 17.97
N TRP A 172 -16.03 7.23 17.05
CA TRP A 172 -15.28 8.17 16.20
C TRP A 172 -16.21 8.99 15.32
N SER A 173 -17.18 8.35 14.67
CA SER A 173 -18.13 9.00 13.77
C SER A 173 -18.98 10.07 14.47
N GLU A 174 -19.38 9.84 15.72
CA GLU A 174 -20.18 10.78 16.51
C GLU A 174 -19.35 11.86 17.23
N SER A 175 -18.04 11.62 17.38
CA SER A 175 -17.12 12.52 18.08
C SER A 175 -16.93 13.86 17.37
N VAL A 176 -16.51 14.87 18.15
CA VAL A 176 -16.10 16.18 17.62
C VAL A 176 -14.96 16.06 16.59
N PHE A 177 -14.12 15.03 16.70
CA PHE A 177 -12.98 14.82 15.81
C PHE A 177 -13.40 14.46 14.37
N SER A 178 -14.54 13.79 14.19
CA SER A 178 -15.09 13.49 12.85
C SER A 178 -16.05 14.57 12.36
N LYS A 179 -16.79 15.24 13.26
CA LYS A 179 -17.71 16.33 12.92
C LYS A 179 -16.99 17.61 12.50
N VAL A 180 -15.80 17.88 13.05
CA VAL A 180 -14.93 18.98 12.62
C VAL A 180 -14.10 18.52 11.42
N GLY A 181 -14.69 18.62 10.24
CA GLY A 181 -14.08 18.26 8.98
C GLY A 181 -14.99 18.55 7.80
N THR A 182 -14.47 18.42 6.58
CA THR A 182 -15.26 18.56 5.35
C THR A 182 -14.87 17.51 4.33
N THR A 183 -15.85 16.98 3.61
CA THR A 183 -15.63 16.08 2.48
C THR A 183 -15.56 16.92 1.21
N VAL A 184 -14.36 17.07 0.66
CA VAL A 184 -14.11 17.89 -0.53
C VAL A 184 -13.53 17.04 -1.64
N TYR A 185 -14.26 17.00 -2.75
CA TYR A 185 -13.80 16.52 -4.05
C TYR A 185 -13.30 17.71 -4.86
N LEU A 186 -11.99 17.79 -5.14
CA LEU A 186 -11.39 19.00 -5.73
C LEU A 186 -12.05 19.46 -7.05
N PRO A 187 -12.50 18.58 -7.96
CA PRO A 187 -13.19 18.99 -9.18
C PRO A 187 -14.51 19.73 -8.95
N ASP A 188 -15.19 19.54 -7.81
CA ASP A 188 -16.39 20.31 -7.49
C ASP A 188 -16.09 21.79 -7.19
N VAL A 189 -14.85 22.09 -6.79
CA VAL A 189 -14.42 23.45 -6.42
C VAL A 189 -13.68 24.13 -7.56
N PHE A 190 -12.79 23.41 -8.24
CA PHE A 190 -11.87 23.97 -9.24
C PHE A 190 -12.13 23.49 -10.68
N GLY A 191 -13.13 22.64 -10.89
CA GLY A 191 -13.25 21.85 -12.12
C GLY A 191 -12.12 20.83 -12.28
N TYR A 192 -12.22 19.94 -13.26
CA TYR A 192 -11.21 18.90 -13.48
C TYR A 192 -9.82 19.47 -13.83
N ILE A 193 -9.77 20.47 -14.72
CA ILE A 193 -8.50 21.10 -15.11
C ILE A 193 -7.85 21.80 -13.91
N GLY A 194 -8.62 22.60 -13.16
CA GLY A 194 -8.12 23.29 -11.98
C GLY A 194 -7.68 22.32 -10.88
N ALA A 195 -8.43 21.25 -10.65
CA ALA A 195 -8.09 20.19 -9.71
C ALA A 195 -6.79 19.45 -10.07
N VAL A 196 -6.54 19.23 -11.37
CA VAL A 196 -5.26 18.67 -11.85
C VAL A 196 -4.12 19.66 -11.61
N ILE A 197 -4.28 20.91 -12.02
CA ILE A 197 -3.25 21.95 -11.88
C ILE A 197 -2.86 22.13 -10.40
N ILE A 198 -3.83 22.33 -9.50
CA ILE A 198 -3.54 22.54 -8.08
C ILE A 198 -2.85 21.32 -7.46
N SER A 199 -3.27 20.11 -7.83
CA SER A 199 -2.66 18.88 -7.33
C SER A 199 -1.22 18.72 -7.84
N LEU A 200 -0.97 19.01 -9.12
CA LEU A 200 0.39 18.98 -9.69
C LEU A 200 1.30 20.04 -9.08
N ILE A 201 0.78 21.23 -8.74
CA ILE A 201 1.51 22.25 -7.99
C ILE A 201 1.89 21.71 -6.60
N LEU A 202 0.96 21.12 -5.86
CA LEU A 202 1.23 20.53 -4.55
C LEU A 202 2.27 19.40 -4.63
N LEU A 203 2.16 18.49 -5.61
CA LEU A 203 3.16 17.44 -5.84
C LEU A 203 4.53 18.02 -6.21
N SER A 204 4.57 19.07 -7.02
CA SER A 204 5.81 19.76 -7.41
C SER A 204 6.48 20.45 -6.23
N LEU A 205 5.69 21.07 -5.34
CA LEU A 205 6.19 21.64 -4.09
C LEU A 205 6.82 20.55 -3.20
N LEU A 206 6.14 19.41 -3.04
CA LEU A 206 6.68 18.26 -2.29
C LEU A 206 7.96 17.69 -2.93
N TYR A 207 8.04 17.67 -4.25
CA TYR A 207 9.24 17.26 -4.98
C TYR A 207 10.42 18.20 -4.69
N ILE A 208 10.17 19.52 -4.76
CA ILE A 208 11.18 20.55 -4.45
C ILE A 208 11.63 20.44 -2.99
N LEU A 209 10.71 20.27 -2.05
CA LEU A 209 11.03 20.08 -0.63
C LEU A 209 11.89 18.83 -0.40
N THR A 210 11.53 17.71 -1.03
CA THR A 210 12.29 16.46 -0.97
C THR A 210 13.70 16.64 -1.50
N ARG A 211 13.85 17.31 -2.65
CA ARG A 211 15.16 17.60 -3.25
C ARG A 211 16.00 18.53 -2.37
N LYS A 212 15.42 19.61 -1.84
CA LYS A 212 16.11 20.55 -0.94
C LYS A 212 16.59 19.84 0.33
N TYR A 213 15.79 18.92 0.88
CA TYR A 213 16.19 18.12 2.03
C TYR A 213 17.33 17.15 1.69
N GLU A 214 17.26 16.45 0.56
CA GLU A 214 18.34 15.58 0.08
C GLU A 214 19.65 16.37 -0.13
N ASP A 215 19.59 17.55 -0.74
CA ASP A 215 20.76 18.42 -0.97
C ASP A 215 21.30 19.01 0.34
N LYS A 216 20.45 19.24 1.35
CA LYS A 216 20.88 19.57 2.71
C LYS A 216 21.65 18.40 3.34
N ARG A 217 21.13 17.17 3.28
CA ARG A 217 21.77 15.96 3.84
C ARG A 217 23.12 15.67 3.18
N LYS A 218 23.23 15.89 1.86
CA LYS A 218 24.50 15.78 1.13
C LYS A 218 25.53 16.80 1.60
N ARG A 219 25.14 18.07 1.77
CA ARG A 219 26.01 19.14 2.30
C ARG A 219 26.48 18.85 3.73
N GLU A 220 25.61 18.25 4.55
CA GLU A 220 25.92 17.86 5.93
C GLU A 220 26.72 16.55 6.03
N GLY A 221 27.01 15.86 4.91
CA GLY A 221 27.73 14.59 4.91
C GLY A 221 26.95 13.42 5.54
N THR A 222 25.65 13.58 5.73
CA THR A 222 24.77 12.59 6.38
C THR A 222 23.93 11.78 5.38
N TYR A 223 24.17 11.97 4.08
CA TYR A 223 23.56 11.23 2.99
C TYR A 223 24.23 9.87 2.81
N ILE A 224 23.44 8.79 2.89
CA ILE A 224 23.90 7.42 2.63
C ILE A 224 23.35 6.97 1.28
N LYS A 225 24.25 6.70 0.34
CA LYS A 225 23.88 6.23 -1.00
C LYS A 225 23.42 4.76 -0.91
N GLU A 226 22.23 4.47 -1.43
CA GLU A 226 21.75 3.09 -1.53
C GLU A 226 22.66 2.29 -2.48
N SER A 227 23.10 1.12 -2.01
CA SER A 227 23.81 0.15 -2.83
C SER A 227 22.94 -1.09 -3.00
N TYR A 228 22.79 -1.56 -4.23
CA TYR A 228 22.04 -2.79 -4.51
C TYR A 228 22.92 -4.01 -4.27
N GLU A 229 22.30 -5.10 -3.80
CA GLU A 229 22.98 -6.39 -3.74
C GLU A 229 23.49 -6.79 -5.13
N ASP A 230 24.66 -7.43 -5.17
CA ASP A 230 25.35 -7.72 -6.43
C ASP A 230 24.50 -8.54 -7.41
N TRP A 231 23.63 -9.42 -6.89
CA TRP A 231 22.76 -10.24 -7.73
C TRP A 231 21.63 -9.46 -8.38
N GLN A 232 21.29 -8.27 -7.88
CA GLN A 232 20.23 -7.41 -8.42
C GLN A 232 20.74 -6.43 -9.47
N LYS A 233 22.06 -6.34 -9.66
CA LYS A 233 22.68 -5.40 -10.60
C LYS A 233 22.37 -5.81 -12.06
N PRO A 234 22.26 -4.82 -12.97
CA PRO A 234 22.08 -5.09 -14.39
C PRO A 234 23.28 -5.86 -14.95
N LEU A 235 23.00 -6.79 -15.87
CA LEU A 235 24.05 -7.42 -16.69
C LEU A 235 24.50 -6.47 -17.80
N PRO A 236 25.71 -6.64 -18.37
CA PRO A 236 26.13 -5.91 -19.57
C PRO A 236 25.08 -6.05 -20.68
N ALA A 237 24.74 -4.94 -21.32
CA ALA A 237 23.72 -4.93 -22.37
C ALA A 237 24.15 -5.87 -23.53
N PRO A 238 23.29 -6.81 -23.95
CA PRO A 238 23.60 -7.67 -25.08
C PRO A 238 23.63 -6.84 -26.38
N LYS A 239 24.50 -7.23 -27.33
CA LYS A 239 24.60 -6.57 -28.64
C LYS A 239 23.31 -6.69 -29.47
N GLU A 240 22.54 -7.76 -29.26
CA GLU A 240 21.25 -8.01 -29.91
C GLU A 240 20.21 -8.49 -28.89
N PHE A 241 18.97 -8.06 -29.04
CA PHE A 241 17.87 -8.51 -28.18
C PHE A 241 17.39 -9.90 -28.59
N LYS A 242 17.29 -10.82 -27.62
CA LYS A 242 16.69 -12.14 -27.80
C LYS A 242 15.65 -12.37 -26.70
N LEU A 243 14.42 -12.73 -27.07
CA LEU A 243 13.30 -12.88 -26.13
C LEU A 243 13.55 -14.01 -25.11
N PHE A 244 14.01 -15.17 -25.57
CA PHE A 244 14.36 -16.31 -24.72
C PHE A 244 15.86 -16.37 -24.49
N SER A 245 16.39 -15.44 -23.68
CA SER A 245 17.81 -15.40 -23.33
C SER A 245 18.02 -15.25 -21.83
N LYS A 246 19.24 -15.55 -21.38
CA LYS A 246 19.65 -15.38 -19.97
C LYS A 246 19.57 -13.91 -19.56
N GLU A 247 19.88 -13.00 -20.47
CA GLU A 247 19.84 -11.55 -20.25
C GLU A 247 18.40 -11.07 -20.08
N THR A 248 17.47 -11.53 -20.93
CA THR A 248 16.04 -11.18 -20.80
C THR A 248 15.44 -11.78 -19.53
N TYR A 249 15.79 -13.03 -19.19
CA TYR A 249 15.40 -13.62 -17.92
C TYR A 249 15.93 -12.81 -16.73
N HIS A 250 17.21 -12.44 -16.76
CA HIS A 250 17.83 -11.64 -15.71
C HIS A 250 17.10 -10.30 -15.56
N LYS A 251 16.87 -9.59 -16.66
CA LYS A 251 16.20 -8.29 -16.65
C LYS A 251 14.77 -8.34 -16.08
N LEU A 252 14.01 -9.40 -16.37
CA LEU A 252 12.63 -9.54 -15.92
C LEU A 252 12.50 -10.11 -14.49
N PHE A 253 13.32 -11.10 -14.14
CA PHE A 253 13.15 -11.92 -12.94
C PHE A 253 14.27 -11.76 -11.90
N ILE A 254 15.41 -11.13 -12.21
CA ILE A 254 16.57 -11.06 -11.29
C ILE A 254 17.04 -9.63 -11.03
N GLU A 255 17.10 -8.76 -12.04
CA GLU A 255 17.49 -7.34 -11.96
C GLU A 255 16.46 -6.47 -11.24
N ARG A 256 16.90 -5.68 -10.26
CA ARG A 256 16.01 -4.75 -9.55
C ARG A 256 15.47 -3.70 -10.51
N TRP A 257 14.16 -3.52 -10.50
CA TRP A 257 13.52 -2.51 -11.35
C TRP A 257 13.73 -1.12 -10.76
N SER A 258 13.94 -0.13 -11.63
CA SER A 258 14.04 1.26 -11.18
C SER A 258 12.74 1.70 -10.51
N PHE A 259 12.82 2.64 -9.57
CA PHE A 259 11.62 3.19 -8.95
C PHE A 259 10.69 3.86 -9.98
N THR A 260 11.23 4.44 -11.05
CA THR A 260 10.43 5.00 -12.15
C THR A 260 9.64 3.92 -12.88
N THR A 261 10.27 2.77 -13.18
CA THR A 261 9.58 1.62 -13.77
C THR A 261 8.46 1.12 -12.85
N GLY A 262 8.74 1.03 -11.54
CA GLY A 262 7.72 0.71 -10.54
C GLY A 262 6.55 1.69 -10.56
N ALA A 263 6.83 3.00 -10.55
CA ALA A 263 5.81 4.05 -10.58
C ALA A 263 4.89 3.95 -11.80
N VAL A 264 5.45 3.74 -13.00
CA VAL A 264 4.68 3.61 -14.24
C VAL A 264 3.82 2.34 -14.21
N LEU A 265 4.41 1.18 -13.88
CA LEU A 265 3.69 -0.09 -13.89
C LEU A 265 2.58 -0.13 -12.83
N LEU A 266 2.83 0.40 -11.63
CA LEU A 266 1.80 0.52 -10.60
C LEU A 266 0.66 1.44 -11.02
N THR A 267 0.98 2.54 -11.72
CA THR A 267 -0.05 3.44 -12.29
C THR A 267 -0.91 2.71 -13.33
N LEU A 268 -0.30 1.91 -14.22
CA LEU A 268 -1.05 1.12 -15.20
C LEU A 268 -1.98 0.10 -14.53
N VAL A 269 -1.50 -0.60 -13.50
CA VAL A 269 -2.32 -1.54 -12.74
C VAL A 269 -3.44 -0.82 -11.98
N PHE A 270 -3.17 0.36 -11.42
CA PHE A 270 -4.18 1.17 -10.76
C PHE A 270 -5.30 1.63 -11.71
N ILE A 271 -4.93 2.13 -12.91
CA ILE A 271 -5.88 2.49 -13.97
C ILE A 271 -6.72 1.27 -14.38
N PHE A 272 -6.08 0.12 -14.51
CA PHE A 272 -6.76 -1.13 -14.84
C PHE A 272 -7.75 -1.53 -13.74
N ILE A 273 -7.38 -1.43 -12.46
CA ILE A 273 -8.27 -1.70 -11.31
C ILE A 273 -9.50 -0.80 -11.37
N ILE A 274 -9.33 0.52 -11.52
CA ILE A 274 -10.45 1.46 -11.54
C ILE A 274 -11.41 1.16 -12.69
N ASN A 275 -10.89 0.95 -13.90
CA ASN A 275 -11.72 0.71 -15.08
C ASN A 275 -12.44 -0.63 -15.04
N THR A 276 -11.85 -1.65 -14.42
CA THR A 276 -12.43 -3.01 -14.40
C THR A 276 -13.35 -3.26 -13.22
N THR A 277 -13.08 -2.67 -12.05
CA THR A 277 -13.85 -2.97 -10.83
C THR A 277 -14.66 -1.79 -10.32
N GLY A 278 -14.54 -0.60 -10.91
CA GLY A 278 -15.19 0.64 -10.45
C GLY A 278 -14.68 1.14 -9.08
N SER A 279 -13.85 0.37 -8.40
CA SER A 279 -13.27 0.66 -7.08
C SER A 279 -11.81 1.06 -7.21
N SER A 280 -11.29 1.83 -6.26
CA SER A 280 -9.86 2.12 -6.22
C SER A 280 -9.04 1.01 -5.54
N TRP A 281 -7.71 1.12 -5.61
CA TRP A 281 -6.82 0.21 -4.88
C TRP A 281 -7.00 0.44 -3.37
N GLY A 282 -7.14 -0.65 -2.62
CA GLY A 282 -7.22 -0.66 -1.16
C GLY A 282 -6.60 -1.94 -0.61
N ALA A 283 -6.12 -1.89 0.64
CA ALA A 283 -5.44 -3.01 1.29
C ALA A 283 -5.86 -3.26 2.74
N SER A 284 -6.30 -2.23 3.49
CA SER A 284 -6.54 -2.34 4.93
C SER A 284 -7.83 -3.06 5.33
N GLY A 285 -8.88 -3.03 4.48
CA GLY A 285 -10.17 -3.65 4.77
C GLY A 285 -10.07 -5.15 5.09
N PRO A 286 -9.43 -5.96 4.21
CA PRO A 286 -9.28 -7.40 4.42
C PRO A 286 -8.58 -7.82 5.72
N TYR A 287 -7.68 -7.01 6.28
CA TYR A 287 -7.03 -7.36 7.56
C TYR A 287 -8.07 -7.53 8.70
N THR A 288 -9.07 -6.66 8.78
CA THR A 288 -10.14 -6.82 9.77
C THR A 288 -10.96 -8.08 9.51
N LEU A 289 -11.28 -8.36 8.24
CA LEU A 289 -12.07 -9.53 7.84
C LEU A 289 -11.32 -10.84 8.14
N TRP A 290 -10.02 -10.89 7.84
CA TRP A 290 -9.15 -12.03 8.15
C TRP A 290 -9.02 -12.24 9.65
N GLY A 291 -8.96 -11.15 10.43
CA GLY A 291 -8.98 -11.19 11.88
C GLY A 291 -10.24 -11.83 12.45
N ILE A 292 -11.41 -11.32 12.04
CA ILE A 292 -12.71 -11.84 12.48
C ILE A 292 -12.81 -13.34 12.12
N TRP A 293 -12.57 -13.67 10.85
CA TRP A 293 -12.58 -15.06 10.39
C TRP A 293 -11.64 -15.97 11.20
N LEU A 294 -10.41 -15.51 11.50
CA LEU A 294 -9.46 -16.29 12.27
C LEU A 294 -9.92 -16.49 13.71
N PHE A 295 -10.35 -15.43 14.38
CA PHE A 295 -10.74 -15.46 15.79
C PHE A 295 -12.07 -16.18 16.03
N GLU A 296 -13.00 -16.16 15.09
CA GLU A 296 -14.20 -17.00 15.11
C GLU A 296 -13.86 -18.49 15.11
N LYS A 297 -12.80 -18.90 14.39
CA LYS A 297 -12.31 -20.30 14.45
C LYS A 297 -11.76 -20.70 15.82
N PHE A 298 -11.37 -19.73 16.64
CA PHE A 298 -10.96 -19.94 18.03
C PHE A 298 -12.10 -19.73 19.04
N GLY A 299 -13.35 -19.60 18.57
CA GLY A 299 -14.54 -19.50 19.43
C GLY A 299 -14.85 -18.09 19.95
N ILE A 300 -14.22 -17.05 19.39
CA ILE A 300 -14.57 -15.66 19.72
C ILE A 300 -15.75 -15.24 18.84
N ASP A 301 -16.89 -14.94 19.45
CA ASP A 301 -18.08 -14.46 18.74
C ASP A 301 -18.07 -12.93 18.59
N PHE A 302 -18.23 -12.46 17.35
CA PHE A 302 -18.36 -11.04 17.01
C PHE A 302 -19.79 -10.66 16.56
N SER A 303 -20.69 -11.63 16.40
CA SER A 303 -22.03 -11.45 15.84
C SER A 303 -22.91 -10.56 16.70
N SER A 304 -22.67 -10.54 18.01
CA SER A 304 -23.37 -9.69 18.97
C SER A 304 -22.97 -8.21 18.92
N ASN A 305 -21.88 -7.86 18.23
CA ASN A 305 -21.37 -6.50 18.17
C ASN A 305 -21.89 -5.73 16.94
N PRO A 306 -22.77 -4.72 17.10
CA PRO A 306 -23.35 -4.00 15.98
C PRO A 306 -22.32 -3.29 15.10
N ALA A 307 -21.21 -2.81 15.68
CA ALA A 307 -20.16 -2.13 14.94
C ALA A 307 -19.39 -3.06 13.99
N LEU A 308 -19.41 -4.37 14.25
CA LEU A 308 -18.74 -5.39 13.45
C LEU A 308 -19.71 -6.16 12.53
N ALA A 309 -21.02 -5.91 12.62
CA ALA A 309 -22.05 -6.68 11.91
C ALA A 309 -21.77 -6.82 10.40
N GLY A 310 -21.47 -5.71 9.71
CA GLY A 310 -21.17 -5.75 8.27
C GLY A 310 -19.87 -6.50 7.93
N ALA A 311 -18.88 -6.50 8.84
CA ALA A 311 -17.66 -7.27 8.66
C ALA A 311 -17.90 -8.77 8.88
N VAL A 312 -18.70 -9.14 9.89
CA VAL A 312 -19.14 -10.52 10.17
C VAL A 312 -19.96 -11.05 9.00
N GLU A 313 -20.91 -10.27 8.47
CA GLU A 313 -21.70 -10.64 7.30
C GLU A 313 -20.79 -10.92 6.09
N THR A 314 -19.80 -10.06 5.85
CA THR A 314 -18.82 -10.26 4.76
C THR A 314 -18.01 -11.55 4.96
N VAL A 315 -17.63 -11.88 6.20
CA VAL A 315 -16.92 -13.11 6.54
C VAL A 315 -17.80 -14.34 6.32
N ASN A 316 -19.06 -14.30 6.73
CA ASN A 316 -20.06 -15.36 6.54
C ASN A 316 -20.35 -15.63 5.06
N ASN A 317 -20.35 -14.59 4.23
CA ASN A 317 -20.44 -14.72 2.77
C ASN A 317 -19.17 -15.30 2.12
N GLY A 318 -18.13 -15.54 2.91
CA GLY A 318 -16.89 -16.20 2.51
C GLY A 318 -15.80 -15.23 2.05
N LEU A 319 -14.64 -15.27 2.72
CA LEU A 319 -13.48 -14.43 2.40
C LEU A 319 -12.96 -14.54 0.96
N MET A 320 -13.18 -15.70 0.31
CA MET A 320 -12.77 -15.95 -1.08
C MET A 320 -13.73 -15.33 -2.10
N ASN A 321 -14.91 -14.87 -1.65
CA ASN A 321 -15.88 -14.14 -2.47
C ASN A 321 -15.70 -12.61 -2.34
N HIS A 322 -14.74 -12.15 -1.52
CA HIS A 322 -14.45 -10.73 -1.34
C HIS A 322 -13.31 -10.26 -2.28
N PRO A 323 -13.56 -9.37 -3.25
CA PRO A 323 -12.57 -9.00 -4.28
C PRO A 323 -11.26 -8.46 -3.71
N VAL A 324 -11.31 -7.56 -2.73
CA VAL A 324 -10.09 -6.97 -2.15
C VAL A 324 -9.31 -8.00 -1.32
N SER A 325 -9.98 -8.99 -0.73
CA SER A 325 -9.32 -10.11 -0.03
C SER A 325 -8.51 -10.95 -1.01
N ILE A 326 -9.13 -11.32 -2.14
CA ILE A 326 -8.46 -12.04 -3.24
C ILE A 326 -7.30 -11.23 -3.82
N ARG A 327 -7.45 -9.91 -3.99
CA ARG A 327 -6.36 -9.04 -4.44
C ARG A 327 -5.18 -9.05 -3.46
N ASN A 328 -5.44 -8.93 -2.17
CA ASN A 328 -4.38 -8.98 -1.16
C ASN A 328 -3.68 -10.35 -1.11
N ILE A 329 -4.42 -11.45 -1.26
CA ILE A 329 -3.83 -12.80 -1.40
C ILE A 329 -2.95 -12.86 -2.64
N GLY A 330 -3.43 -12.34 -3.77
CA GLY A 330 -2.64 -12.21 -5.00
C GLY A 330 -1.36 -11.42 -4.77
N MET A 331 -1.37 -10.35 -3.98
CA MET A 331 -0.16 -9.59 -3.66
C MET A 331 0.89 -10.41 -2.91
N ILE A 332 0.47 -11.23 -1.94
CA ILE A 332 1.36 -12.15 -1.21
C ILE A 332 2.00 -13.14 -2.20
N PHE A 333 1.19 -13.81 -3.02
CA PHE A 333 1.71 -14.78 -3.98
C PHE A 333 2.53 -14.14 -5.11
N GLY A 334 2.19 -12.92 -5.54
CA GLY A 334 2.95 -12.16 -6.53
C GLY A 334 4.37 -11.84 -6.05
N ALA A 335 4.50 -11.44 -4.78
CA ALA A 335 5.79 -11.23 -4.13
C ALA A 335 6.60 -12.53 -3.99
N ALA A 336 5.94 -13.63 -3.60
CA ALA A 336 6.57 -14.95 -3.51
C ALA A 336 7.10 -15.42 -4.87
N ILE A 337 6.29 -15.30 -5.93
CA ILE A 337 6.67 -15.64 -7.31
C ILE A 337 7.89 -14.79 -7.74
N ALA A 338 7.92 -13.50 -7.43
CA ALA A 338 9.03 -12.61 -7.78
C ALA A 338 10.38 -13.07 -7.21
N LEU A 339 10.42 -13.55 -5.96
CA LEU A 339 11.65 -14.06 -5.34
C LEU A 339 11.97 -15.52 -5.70
N LEU A 340 10.95 -16.35 -5.88
CA LEU A 340 11.11 -17.75 -6.31
C LEU A 340 11.70 -17.83 -7.72
N LEU A 341 11.20 -17.03 -8.66
CA LEU A 341 11.76 -16.93 -10.02
C LEU A 341 13.17 -16.31 -10.04
N ALA A 342 13.49 -15.44 -9.08
CA ALA A 342 14.86 -14.97 -8.89
C ALA A 342 15.80 -16.05 -8.31
N GLY A 343 15.24 -17.14 -7.76
CA GLY A 343 15.98 -18.16 -7.01
C GLY A 343 16.63 -17.61 -5.73
N ARG A 344 15.97 -16.64 -5.09
CA ARG A 344 16.44 -15.90 -3.91
C ARG A 344 15.46 -15.93 -2.73
N PHE A 345 14.35 -16.67 -2.82
CA PHE A 345 13.41 -16.80 -1.72
C PHE A 345 14.07 -17.46 -0.49
N LYS A 346 13.84 -16.90 0.70
CA LYS A 346 14.30 -17.46 1.97
C LYS A 346 13.39 -16.94 3.09
N PHE A 347 13.05 -17.80 4.04
CA PHE A 347 12.42 -17.33 5.27
C PHE A 347 13.41 -16.58 6.15
N ASN A 348 13.04 -15.37 6.57
CA ASN A 348 13.84 -14.53 7.44
C ASN A 348 13.17 -14.43 8.82
N PHE A 349 13.87 -14.91 9.84
CA PHE A 349 13.47 -14.87 11.24
C PHE A 349 14.48 -14.07 12.08
N ASP A 350 15.28 -13.22 11.45
CA ASP A 350 16.33 -12.45 12.11
C ASP A 350 15.74 -11.23 12.85
N PHE A 351 15.21 -11.48 14.04
CA PHE A 351 14.74 -10.45 14.97
C PHE A 351 14.86 -10.92 16.42
N LYS A 352 15.04 -9.97 17.33
CA LYS A 352 15.14 -10.19 18.78
C LYS A 352 13.74 -10.09 19.42
N GLY A 353 13.60 -10.60 20.64
CA GLY A 353 12.33 -10.52 21.37
C GLY A 353 11.78 -9.08 21.53
N LYS A 354 12.67 -8.09 21.69
CA LYS A 354 12.27 -6.67 21.73
C LYS A 354 11.65 -6.16 20.42
N ASP A 355 12.06 -6.71 19.28
CA ASP A 355 11.53 -6.34 17.97
C ASP A 355 10.09 -6.83 17.81
N VAL A 356 9.76 -8.00 18.36
CA VAL A 356 8.41 -8.58 18.36
C VAL A 356 7.39 -7.63 18.99
N LEU A 357 7.74 -6.98 20.11
CA LEU A 357 6.88 -5.99 20.74
C LEU A 357 6.61 -4.79 19.81
N PHE A 358 7.63 -4.30 19.11
CA PHE A 358 7.46 -3.21 18.15
C PHE A 358 6.65 -3.64 16.93
N TYR A 359 6.85 -4.85 16.41
CA TYR A 359 6.03 -5.39 15.32
C TYR A 359 4.56 -5.53 15.74
N ALA A 360 4.29 -5.98 16.97
CA ALA A 360 2.95 -6.08 17.51
C ALA A 360 2.29 -4.71 17.68
N LEU A 361 2.97 -3.76 18.32
CA LEU A 361 2.48 -2.37 18.44
C LEU A 361 2.30 -1.72 17.07
N GLY A 362 3.21 -1.97 16.14
CA GLY A 362 3.15 -1.51 14.76
C GLY A 362 1.88 -2.00 14.07
N GLY A 363 1.60 -3.30 14.14
CA GLY A 363 0.37 -3.91 13.64
C GLY A 363 -0.87 -3.26 14.25
N ILE A 364 -0.97 -3.18 15.58
CA ILE A 364 -2.13 -2.59 16.26
C ILE A 364 -2.35 -1.14 15.81
N PHE A 365 -1.30 -0.32 15.80
CA PHE A 365 -1.40 1.09 15.41
C PHE A 365 -1.76 1.27 13.93
N MET A 366 -1.20 0.44 13.03
CA MET A 366 -1.58 0.44 11.62
C MET A 366 -3.05 0.04 11.44
N GLY A 367 -3.50 -1.03 12.12
CA GLY A 367 -4.89 -1.49 12.05
C GLY A 367 -5.88 -0.46 12.56
N TYR A 368 -5.64 0.05 13.77
CA TYR A 368 -6.51 1.03 14.41
C TYR A 368 -6.50 2.36 13.65
N GLY A 369 -5.30 2.90 13.37
CA GLY A 369 -5.14 4.16 12.64
C GLY A 369 -5.77 4.12 11.25
N ALA A 370 -5.72 2.97 10.56
CA ALA A 370 -6.36 2.82 9.25
C ALA A 370 -7.89 2.91 9.31
N LYS A 371 -8.53 2.51 10.42
CA LYS A 371 -9.98 2.66 10.60
C LYS A 371 -10.35 4.09 10.96
N VAL A 372 -9.61 4.70 11.88
CA VAL A 372 -9.81 6.10 12.29
C VAL A 372 -9.65 7.06 11.12
N ALA A 373 -8.66 6.81 10.26
CA ALA A 373 -8.42 7.63 9.07
C ALA A 373 -9.22 7.21 7.82
N ARG A 374 -10.11 6.21 7.94
CA ARG A 374 -10.89 5.64 6.82
C ARG A 374 -10.03 5.15 5.64
N GLY A 375 -8.80 4.70 5.92
CA GLY A 375 -7.91 4.09 4.94
C GLY A 375 -6.45 4.00 5.43
N CYS A 376 -5.64 3.24 4.68
CA CYS A 376 -4.18 3.14 4.87
C CYS A 376 -3.43 3.94 3.77
N ASN A 377 -2.11 3.78 3.64
CA ASN A 377 -1.32 4.45 2.61
C ASN A 377 -1.82 4.23 1.18
N VAL A 378 -2.38 3.07 0.89
CA VAL A 378 -2.97 2.82 -0.42
C VAL A 378 -4.35 3.48 -0.53
N GLY A 379 -5.20 3.34 0.48
CA GLY A 379 -6.59 3.84 0.42
C GLY A 379 -6.71 5.34 0.72
N ALA A 380 -6.32 5.77 1.92
CA ALA A 380 -6.44 7.16 2.36
C ALA A 380 -5.46 8.09 1.66
N LEU A 381 -4.22 7.64 1.42
CA LEU A 381 -3.20 8.47 0.76
C LEU A 381 -3.25 8.36 -0.77
N TYR A 382 -2.91 7.20 -1.33
CA TYR A 382 -2.78 7.03 -2.78
C TYR A 382 -4.10 7.19 -3.51
N SER A 383 -5.07 6.34 -3.22
CA SER A 383 -6.41 6.42 -3.80
C SER A 383 -7.12 7.73 -3.41
N GLY A 384 -6.88 8.27 -2.21
CA GLY A 384 -7.39 9.59 -1.82
C GLY A 384 -6.90 10.71 -2.76
N ILE A 385 -5.58 10.92 -2.86
CA ILE A 385 -5.01 11.99 -3.70
C ILE A 385 -5.34 11.76 -5.18
N CYS A 386 -5.15 10.53 -5.68
CA CYS A 386 -5.37 10.23 -7.09
C CYS A 386 -6.84 10.35 -7.50
N ASN A 387 -7.81 10.14 -6.60
CA ASN A 387 -9.23 10.38 -6.88
C ASN A 387 -9.69 11.77 -6.40
N PHE A 388 -8.78 12.73 -6.26
CA PHE A 388 -9.05 14.13 -5.92
C PHE A 388 -9.74 14.39 -4.56
N SER A 389 -9.52 13.52 -3.57
CA SER A 389 -9.98 13.74 -2.21
C SER A 389 -9.05 14.69 -1.45
N LEU A 390 -9.61 15.73 -0.83
CA LEU A 390 -8.86 16.60 0.09
C LEU A 390 -8.28 15.82 1.29
N SER A 391 -9.00 14.80 1.76
CA SER A 391 -8.57 13.98 2.90
C SER A 391 -7.23 13.29 2.69
N GLY A 392 -6.88 12.96 1.43
CA GLY A 392 -5.61 12.32 1.12
C GLY A 392 -4.40 13.22 1.38
N TRP A 393 -4.55 14.53 1.18
CA TRP A 393 -3.52 15.52 1.51
C TRP A 393 -3.35 15.70 3.02
N PHE A 394 -4.46 15.71 3.77
CA PHE A 394 -4.43 15.77 5.23
C PHE A 394 -3.76 14.52 5.81
N PHE A 395 -4.14 13.36 5.30
CA PHE A 395 -3.54 12.10 5.68
C PHE A 395 -2.05 12.05 5.34
N LEU A 396 -1.61 12.54 4.17
CA LEU A 396 -0.19 12.60 3.79
C LEU A 396 0.64 13.34 4.84
N VAL A 397 0.21 14.53 5.24
CA VAL A 397 0.91 15.36 6.24
C VAL A 397 0.93 14.63 7.58
N ALA A 398 -0.23 14.17 8.05
CA ALA A 398 -0.38 13.48 9.32
C ALA A 398 0.44 12.19 9.42
N MET A 399 0.37 11.33 8.40
CA MET A 399 1.13 10.09 8.29
C MET A 399 2.63 10.35 8.25
N THR A 400 3.07 11.40 7.54
CA THR A 400 4.49 11.77 7.50
C THR A 400 4.98 12.23 8.88
N ILE A 401 4.19 13.03 9.60
CA ILE A 401 4.49 13.43 10.98
C ILE A 401 4.58 12.21 11.89
N GLY A 402 3.60 11.30 11.82
CA GLY A 402 3.61 10.04 12.56
C GLY A 402 4.83 9.18 12.24
N GLY A 403 5.22 9.09 10.97
CA GLY A 403 6.41 8.37 10.55
C GLY A 403 7.71 8.98 11.06
N VAL A 404 7.81 10.31 11.13
CA VAL A 404 8.98 10.98 11.75
C VAL A 404 9.01 10.73 13.26
N ILE A 405 7.87 10.80 13.95
CA ILE A 405 7.77 10.49 15.39
C ILE A 405 8.18 9.03 15.64
N GLY A 406 7.62 8.09 14.89
CA GLY A 406 7.95 6.67 14.97
C GLY A 406 9.44 6.43 14.71
N SER A 407 10.04 7.12 13.73
CA SER A 407 11.46 6.99 13.42
C SER A 407 12.36 7.51 14.53
N LYS A 408 12.00 8.63 15.18
CA LYS A 408 12.70 9.14 16.37
C LYS A 408 12.66 8.15 17.54
N ILE A 409 11.49 7.59 17.81
CA ILE A 409 11.32 6.58 18.88
C ILE A 409 12.14 5.34 18.57
N TYR A 410 12.03 4.82 17.33
CA TYR A 410 12.77 3.65 16.88
C TYR A 410 14.28 3.86 17.03
N GLN A 411 14.80 5.01 16.59
CA GLN A 411 16.20 5.36 16.70
C GLN A 411 16.67 5.36 18.16
N LYS A 412 15.90 5.96 19.08
CA LYS A 412 16.26 6.00 20.50
C LYS A 412 16.30 4.62 21.17
N VAL A 413 15.52 3.66 20.69
CA VAL A 413 15.37 2.33 21.31
C VAL A 413 16.29 1.27 20.69
N PHE A 414 16.58 1.38 19.39
CA PHE A 414 17.33 0.35 18.65
C PHE A 414 18.70 0.79 18.16
N LEU A 415 18.91 2.09 17.98
CA LEU A 415 20.15 2.64 17.42
C LEU A 415 20.84 3.49 18.50
N GLU A 416 21.45 2.83 19.48
CA GLU A 416 22.43 3.49 20.34
C GLU A 416 23.66 3.84 19.47
N ASP A 417 23.94 5.14 19.37
CA ASP A 417 24.91 5.80 18.48
C ASP A 417 24.63 5.82 16.97
N THR A 418 24.43 7.05 16.48
CA THR A 418 24.15 7.44 15.08
C THR A 418 25.23 7.10 14.06
N LYS A 419 26.33 6.46 14.47
CA LYS A 419 27.46 6.14 13.57
C LYS A 419 27.33 4.79 12.84
N ASN A 420 26.44 3.89 13.27
CA ASN A 420 26.32 2.54 12.68
C ASN A 420 25.03 2.24 11.91
N VAL A 421 24.20 3.27 11.62
CA VAL A 421 22.87 3.13 10.98
C VAL A 421 22.93 2.56 9.54
N ALA A 422 24.11 2.56 8.90
CA ALA A 422 24.27 2.18 7.49
C ALA A 422 24.15 0.68 7.18
N LYS A 423 24.15 -0.21 8.19
CA LYS A 423 24.13 -1.67 7.95
C LYS A 423 22.73 -2.28 7.83
N ASP A 424 21.71 -1.63 8.41
CA ASP A 424 20.36 -2.20 8.53
C ASP A 424 19.26 -1.32 7.87
N ALA A 425 19.65 -0.37 7.02
CA ALA A 425 18.77 0.62 6.38
C ALA A 425 18.37 0.28 4.94
#